data_AF-A0A1M7XZ20-F1
#
_entry.id   AF-A0A1M7XZ20-F1
#
_cell.length_a   1.000
_cell.length_b   1.000
_cell.length_c   1.000
_cell.angle_alpha   90.00
_cell.angle_beta   90.00
_cell.angle_gamma   90.00
#
_symmetry.space_group_name_H-M   'P 1'
#
loop_
_entity.id
_entity.type
_entity.pdbx_description
1 polymer ?
#
loop_
_entity_poly.entity_id
_entity_poly.type
_entity_poly.pdbx_seq_one_letter_code
_entity_poly.pdbx_strand_id
1 'polypeptide(L)'
;MMNNFIFRIATCCMLYTMVCLGGSSFAEEPSPYNSGGLNIPEAVFLPAGARIPAVHVEPTEIFKDVYFIGTTSVGCMLYNTKDGIVMWDAMNNTDDMINILEPDMAALGLDPADIKLVMISHGHGDHYGGAKYIQDTYGAKVYMAQADEELMKWDRNGNPTQHPIIDKYLKDGHKISLKGNLGQKKGFTKGNKNGHSNGNQGNRADVVFDIIATPGHTAGSMSFAVPVTAFDGSEHVLVNWGGTGMPGSLEASYTYRDSVEKFAAFCEEKGADVELSMHPFVDYSTLKISQIREYGQSDPMVRGTDGVQFFMSALKAQVNQNITKFTADPNWDPRAETYETFGYGADILFVPNIIYTPPITALAIPGDHVEPLEIFKNVYYIGKTFVGCLLFKTEDGIIMWDALFPEDVTGDTAFFEEDMATLGLDPNDIKLIMISHGHGDHFGGAKYLQDTYGAEVMISAEDKGMMSMPGPGGLIAPPVIDGYLTDGGVVTFGGLTFEFAATPGHTPGSMSFVVPVTAFDGSEHKLANWGGTNYPKDIAGMLNYKNSVAYFSDFIAERNVDVEFSVHPFVDQSLLKLDKVRETGSSDAFIYGEESVQFFFDCLDYAVSQKIAEVE
;
A
#
# COMPACT_ATOMS: atom_id res chain seq x y z
N MET A 1 -30.46 -12.98 -45.61
CA MET A 1 -30.27 -14.10 -44.66
C MET A 1 -29.07 -14.89 -45.16
N MET A 2 -27.94 -15.09 -44.49
CA MET A 2 -27.28 -14.55 -43.29
C MET A 2 -25.80 -15.02 -43.43
N ASN A 3 -24.86 -14.23 -42.90
CA ASN A 3 -23.39 -14.40 -42.93
C ASN A 3 -22.95 -15.76 -42.33
N ASN A 4 -21.93 -16.52 -42.82
CA ASN A 4 -20.48 -16.27 -42.94
C ASN A 4 -19.87 -15.74 -41.63
N PHE A 5 -18.75 -16.19 -41.04
CA PHE A 5 -17.54 -16.95 -41.36
C PHE A 5 -16.89 -17.21 -39.94
N ILE A 6 -16.01 -18.16 -39.61
CA ILE A 6 -14.57 -18.27 -39.95
C ILE A 6 -14.07 -19.62 -39.40
N PHE A 7 -13.22 -20.31 -40.17
CA PHE A 7 -12.52 -21.55 -39.83
C PHE A 7 -11.00 -21.29 -39.70
N ARG A 8 -10.34 -22.16 -38.92
CA ARG A 8 -8.90 -22.36 -38.60
C ARG A 8 -7.87 -22.10 -39.71
N ILE A 9 -6.60 -21.88 -39.31
CA ILE A 9 -5.39 -22.58 -39.80
C ILE A 9 -4.20 -22.32 -38.85
N ALA A 10 -3.40 -23.37 -38.61
CA ALA A 10 -2.11 -23.37 -37.92
C ALA A 10 -0.94 -23.16 -38.90
N THR A 11 0.28 -22.97 -38.36
CA THR A 11 1.64 -23.06 -38.98
C THR A 11 2.38 -21.71 -39.16
N CYS A 12 3.39 -21.45 -38.32
CA CYS A 12 4.80 -21.34 -38.73
C CYS A 12 5.73 -21.06 -37.53
N CYS A 13 6.69 -21.97 -37.32
CA CYS A 13 7.90 -21.80 -36.52
C CYS A 13 9.07 -21.29 -37.40
N MET A 14 10.07 -20.72 -36.72
CA MET A 14 11.51 -20.56 -37.08
C MET A 14 12.02 -19.31 -37.83
N LEU A 15 13.19 -18.88 -37.31
CA LEU A 15 14.27 -18.02 -37.85
C LEU A 15 14.14 -16.50 -37.52
N TYR A 16 15.13 -15.79 -36.93
CA TYR A 16 16.59 -15.90 -37.01
C TYR A 16 17.32 -15.29 -35.79
N THR A 17 18.50 -15.85 -35.50
CA THR A 17 19.55 -15.47 -34.52
C THR A 17 20.51 -14.39 -35.07
N MET A 18 21.28 -13.77 -34.16
CA MET A 18 22.55 -13.00 -34.34
C MET A 18 22.47 -11.47 -34.46
N VAL A 19 23.02 -10.75 -33.47
CA VAL A 19 24.37 -10.14 -33.52
C VAL A 19 24.91 -9.98 -32.09
N CYS A 20 25.86 -10.84 -31.68
CA CYS A 20 26.84 -10.55 -30.61
C CYS A 20 28.12 -11.32 -30.94
N LEU A 21 29.05 -10.69 -31.66
CA LEU A 21 30.44 -11.12 -31.78
C LEU A 21 31.35 -9.89 -31.77
N GLY A 22 32.36 -9.93 -30.89
CA GLY A 22 33.50 -9.02 -30.82
C GLY A 22 33.22 -7.78 -29.96
N GLY A 23 33.76 -7.60 -28.76
CA GLY A 23 35.07 -8.00 -28.26
C GLY A 23 36.02 -6.80 -28.33
N SER A 24 36.64 -6.50 -27.18
CA SER A 24 37.75 -5.54 -26.95
C SER A 24 37.32 -4.05 -26.85
N SER A 25 37.68 -3.27 -25.83
CA SER A 25 38.76 -3.40 -24.84
C SER A 25 38.81 -2.24 -23.82
N PHE A 26 39.40 -2.52 -22.64
CA PHE A 26 40.05 -1.60 -21.67
C PHE A 26 39.13 -0.67 -20.85
N ALA A 27 39.27 -0.48 -19.53
CA ALA A 27 40.27 -0.89 -18.55
C ALA A 27 39.67 -0.87 -17.13
N GLU A 28 40.27 -1.63 -16.23
CA GLU A 28 40.05 -1.63 -14.77
C GLU A 28 40.38 -0.27 -14.13
N GLU A 29 39.55 0.15 -13.16
CA GLU A 29 39.89 0.71 -11.82
C GLU A 29 38.78 1.68 -11.30
N PRO A 30 38.66 1.90 -9.98
CA PRO A 30 38.15 1.00 -8.95
C PRO A 30 36.77 1.48 -8.43
N SER A 31 36.01 0.56 -7.84
CA SER A 31 34.78 0.91 -7.12
C SER A 31 35.06 1.86 -5.95
N PRO A 32 34.33 2.98 -5.80
CA PRO A 32 34.18 3.65 -4.54
C PRO A 32 32.90 3.13 -3.86
N TYR A 33 32.86 1.85 -3.49
CA TYR A 33 31.97 1.39 -2.42
C TYR A 33 32.48 2.01 -1.12
N ASN A 34 32.15 3.28 -0.93
CA ASN A 34 32.00 3.83 0.39
C ASN A 34 30.59 3.42 0.81
N SER A 35 30.50 2.56 1.82
CA SER A 35 29.30 2.17 2.54
C SER A 35 28.69 3.39 3.24
N GLY A 36 28.15 4.32 2.45
CA GLY A 36 27.27 5.37 2.93
C GLY A 36 25.94 4.73 3.29
N GLY A 37 25.83 4.23 4.52
CA GLY A 37 24.55 3.87 5.10
C GLY A 37 23.56 5.00 4.89
N LEU A 38 22.29 4.64 4.64
CA LEU A 38 21.19 5.58 4.77
C LEU A 38 21.36 6.32 6.11
N ASN A 39 21.66 7.61 6.05
CA ASN A 39 21.52 8.49 7.22
C ASN A 39 20.03 8.71 7.42
N ILE A 40 19.37 7.71 8.01
CA ILE A 40 18.06 7.85 8.62
C ILE A 40 18.30 8.69 9.89
N PRO A 41 17.71 9.89 10.05
CA PRO A 41 17.86 10.65 11.29
C PRO A 41 17.40 9.79 12.48
N GLU A 42 18.16 9.81 13.58
CA GLU A 42 17.83 9.12 14.84
C GLU A 42 16.34 9.29 15.17
N ALA A 43 15.59 8.18 15.15
CA ALA A 43 14.19 8.17 15.57
C ALA A 43 14.14 8.44 17.09
N VAL A 44 13.76 9.66 17.45
CA VAL A 44 13.49 10.06 18.83
C VAL A 44 12.18 9.40 19.28
N PHE A 45 12.26 8.43 20.20
CA PHE A 45 11.10 7.86 20.87
C PHE A 45 10.36 8.94 21.68
N LEU A 46 9.05 9.06 21.46
CA LEU A 46 8.16 9.86 22.28
C LEU A 46 7.24 8.93 23.10
N PRO A 47 6.95 9.25 24.37
CA PRO A 47 6.13 8.43 25.27
C PRO A 47 4.62 8.44 24.91
N ALA A 48 3.84 7.56 25.53
CA ALA A 48 2.38 7.44 25.35
C ALA A 48 1.66 8.80 25.21
N GLY A 49 0.99 9.01 24.06
CA GLY A 49 0.52 10.32 23.59
C GLY A 49 1.36 10.94 22.45
N ALA A 50 2.41 10.24 22.02
CA ALA A 50 3.25 10.58 20.87
C ALA A 50 2.57 10.37 19.51
N ARG A 51 2.74 11.34 18.59
CA ARG A 51 2.36 11.19 17.17
C ARG A 51 3.43 10.36 16.43
N ILE A 52 3.08 9.65 15.35
CA ILE A 52 4.06 9.16 14.35
C ILE A 52 5.02 10.33 14.09
N PRO A 53 6.36 10.16 14.17
CA PRO A 53 7.26 11.23 13.80
C PRO A 53 6.88 11.64 12.38
N ALA A 54 6.44 12.88 12.21
CA ALA A 54 6.10 13.40 10.91
C ALA A 54 7.42 13.50 10.13
N VAL A 55 7.78 12.42 9.44
CA VAL A 55 9.02 12.34 8.66
C VAL A 55 8.72 13.06 7.36
N HIS A 56 9.57 14.01 7.02
CA HIS A 56 9.51 14.74 5.76
C HIS A 56 9.58 13.75 4.58
N VAL A 57 8.60 13.85 3.68
CA VAL A 57 8.56 13.07 2.44
C VAL A 57 9.17 13.92 1.34
N GLU A 58 10.09 13.34 0.57
CA GLU A 58 10.75 14.09 -0.51
C GLU A 58 9.72 14.61 -1.52
N PRO A 59 9.76 15.92 -1.85
CA PRO A 59 8.73 16.54 -2.67
C PRO A 59 8.74 15.98 -4.08
N THR A 60 7.56 15.65 -4.60
CA THR A 60 7.44 14.86 -5.83
C THR A 60 6.35 15.41 -6.74
N GLU A 61 6.67 15.58 -8.02
CA GLU A 61 5.66 15.69 -9.07
C GLU A 61 5.06 14.31 -9.27
N ILE A 62 3.74 14.15 -9.07
CA ILE A 62 3.06 12.84 -9.12
C ILE A 62 2.26 12.66 -10.43
N PHE A 63 1.78 13.76 -11.00
CA PHE A 63 1.26 13.89 -12.36
C PHE A 63 1.82 15.18 -12.96
N LYS A 64 1.72 15.38 -14.28
CA LYS A 64 2.20 16.61 -14.92
C LYS A 64 1.57 17.84 -14.26
N ASP A 65 2.42 18.75 -13.77
CA ASP A 65 2.04 19.97 -13.06
C ASP A 65 1.23 19.74 -11.75
N VAL A 66 1.28 18.54 -11.17
CA VAL A 66 0.62 18.18 -9.90
C VAL A 66 1.65 17.60 -8.92
N TYR A 67 1.76 18.20 -7.74
CA TYR A 67 2.83 17.90 -6.79
C TYR A 67 2.28 17.54 -5.41
N PHE A 68 2.94 16.59 -4.76
CA PHE A 68 2.74 16.29 -3.35
C PHE A 68 3.91 16.87 -2.54
N ILE A 69 3.60 17.55 -1.43
CA ILE A 69 4.55 18.04 -0.43
C ILE A 69 4.00 17.74 0.95
N GLY A 70 4.83 17.19 1.84
CA GLY A 70 4.41 16.97 3.23
C GLY A 70 5.25 15.99 4.00
N THR A 71 4.59 15.30 4.92
CA THR A 71 5.19 14.30 5.80
C THR A 71 4.49 12.96 5.64
N THR A 72 5.03 11.92 6.28
CA THR A 72 4.37 10.61 6.39
C THR A 72 3.01 10.69 7.09
N SER A 73 2.75 11.75 7.87
CA SER A 73 1.50 11.95 8.60
C SER A 73 0.48 12.78 7.83
N VAL A 74 0.87 13.96 7.33
CA VAL A 74 -0.03 14.87 6.61
C VAL A 74 0.72 15.61 5.51
N GLY A 75 0.04 15.87 4.41
CA GLY A 75 0.60 16.62 3.27
C GLY A 75 -0.39 17.59 2.65
N CYS A 76 0.03 18.17 1.53
CA CYS A 76 -0.74 19.06 0.69
C CYS A 76 -0.49 18.73 -0.79
N MET A 77 -1.45 19.11 -1.63
CA MET A 77 -1.36 18.97 -3.08
C MET A 77 -1.26 20.34 -3.74
N LEU A 78 -0.33 20.48 -4.69
CA LEU A 78 -0.18 21.69 -5.49
C LEU A 78 -0.55 21.39 -6.94
N TYR A 79 -1.48 22.16 -7.48
CA TYR A 79 -1.91 22.10 -8.88
C TYR A 79 -1.44 23.35 -9.59
N ASN A 80 -0.39 23.19 -10.39
CA ASN A 80 0.30 24.28 -11.05
C ASN A 80 -0.36 24.61 -12.39
N THR A 81 -1.29 25.57 -12.36
CA THR A 81 -2.05 25.95 -13.56
C THR A 81 -1.37 27.10 -14.30
N LYS A 82 -1.90 27.48 -15.46
CA LYS A 82 -1.43 28.66 -16.20
C LYS A 82 -1.68 30.01 -15.48
N ASP A 83 -2.66 30.05 -14.57
CA ASP A 83 -3.09 31.27 -13.85
C ASP A 83 -2.49 31.35 -12.42
N GLY A 84 -1.65 30.38 -12.06
CA GLY A 84 -1.04 30.21 -10.74
C GLY A 84 -1.34 28.85 -10.11
N ILE A 85 -0.94 28.69 -8.85
CA ILE A 85 -1.04 27.42 -8.12
C ILE A 85 -2.32 27.42 -7.28
N VAL A 86 -3.07 26.31 -7.35
CA VAL A 86 -4.11 25.95 -6.38
C VAL A 86 -3.51 24.94 -5.41
N MET A 87 -3.64 25.20 -4.11
CA MET A 87 -3.20 24.32 -3.04
C MET A 87 -4.41 23.67 -2.38
N TRP A 88 -4.36 22.35 -2.17
CA TRP A 88 -5.33 21.60 -1.38
C TRP A 88 -4.69 21.18 -0.06
N ASP A 89 -5.29 21.63 1.04
CA ASP A 89 -4.78 21.62 2.41
C ASP A 89 -3.43 22.32 2.60
N ALA A 90 -3.12 22.65 3.85
CA ALA A 90 -2.04 23.54 4.24
C ALA A 90 -1.25 23.00 5.45
N MET A 91 -1.21 21.67 5.62
CA MET A 91 -0.49 20.97 6.69
C MET A 91 -0.78 21.54 8.10
N ASN A 92 0.11 21.28 9.06
CA ASN A 92 -0.22 21.36 10.49
C ASN A 92 -0.01 22.73 11.12
N ASN A 93 0.87 23.56 10.58
CA ASN A 93 1.20 24.86 11.18
C ASN A 93 2.04 25.75 10.24
N THR A 94 2.42 26.92 10.73
CA THR A 94 3.29 27.86 10.00
C THR A 94 4.73 27.36 9.84
N ASP A 95 5.27 26.62 10.81
CA ASP A 95 6.63 26.09 10.72
C ASP A 95 6.75 25.05 9.61
N ASP A 96 5.71 24.24 9.37
CA ASP A 96 5.63 23.35 8.21
C ASP A 96 5.70 24.14 6.90
N MET A 97 5.05 25.30 6.81
CA MET A 97 5.12 26.13 5.60
C MET A 97 6.54 26.66 5.36
N ILE A 98 7.21 27.12 6.41
CA ILE A 98 8.53 27.74 6.32
C ILE A 98 9.62 26.67 6.09
N ASN A 99 9.54 25.54 6.78
CA ASN A 99 10.62 24.57 6.84
C ASN A 99 10.43 23.38 5.88
N ILE A 100 9.20 23.14 5.40
CA ILE A 100 8.90 22.06 4.44
C ILE A 100 8.40 22.65 3.13
N LEU A 101 7.27 23.35 3.13
CA LEU A 101 6.64 23.81 1.88
C LEU A 101 7.55 24.72 1.04
N GLU A 102 8.11 25.78 1.63
CA GLU A 102 8.93 26.73 0.88
C GLU A 102 10.20 26.11 0.28
N PRO A 103 11.03 25.35 1.04
CA PRO A 103 12.17 24.63 0.48
C PRO A 103 11.77 23.62 -0.59
N ASP A 104 10.69 22.87 -0.39
CA ASP A 104 10.26 21.82 -1.29
C ASP A 104 9.71 22.38 -2.60
N MET A 105 8.90 23.45 -2.53
CA MET A 105 8.49 24.18 -3.72
C MET A 105 9.71 24.69 -4.48
N ALA A 106 10.70 25.27 -3.80
CA ALA A 106 11.92 25.73 -4.45
C ALA A 106 12.71 24.58 -5.11
N ALA A 107 12.79 23.41 -4.46
CA ALA A 107 13.43 22.21 -5.01
C ALA A 107 12.72 21.69 -6.28
N LEU A 108 11.39 21.79 -6.31
CA LEU A 108 10.54 21.51 -7.48
C LEU A 108 10.53 22.64 -8.52
N GLY A 109 11.26 23.74 -8.28
CA GLY A 109 11.28 24.91 -9.14
C GLY A 109 9.99 25.71 -9.12
N LEU A 110 9.15 25.60 -8.10
CA LEU A 110 7.93 26.38 -7.88
C LEU A 110 8.20 27.59 -6.98
N ASP A 111 7.38 28.64 -7.12
CA ASP A 111 7.42 29.82 -6.25
C ASP A 111 6.14 29.84 -5.37
N PRO A 112 6.26 29.83 -4.03
CA PRO A 112 5.11 29.98 -3.12
C PRO A 112 4.26 31.25 -3.39
N ALA A 113 4.85 32.31 -3.94
CA ALA A 113 4.11 33.51 -4.35
C ALA A 113 3.14 33.26 -5.51
N ASP A 114 3.29 32.14 -6.23
CA ASP A 114 2.36 31.71 -7.25
C ASP A 114 1.12 30.99 -6.70
N ILE A 115 1.07 30.66 -5.40
CA ILE A 115 -0.15 30.16 -4.75
C ILE A 115 -1.21 31.26 -4.72
N LYS A 116 -2.31 31.05 -5.47
CA LYS A 116 -3.42 32.01 -5.56
C LYS A 116 -4.63 31.61 -4.74
N LEU A 117 -4.79 30.31 -4.51
CA LEU A 117 -5.93 29.73 -3.82
C LEU A 117 -5.49 28.55 -2.95
N VAL A 118 -5.92 28.55 -1.70
CA VAL A 118 -5.86 27.42 -0.78
C VAL A 118 -7.28 26.94 -0.54
N MET A 119 -7.55 25.67 -0.80
CA MET A 119 -8.80 25.01 -0.46
C MET A 119 -8.55 24.03 0.68
N ILE A 120 -9.38 24.07 1.71
CA ILE A 120 -9.25 23.23 2.90
C ILE A 120 -10.32 22.14 2.88
N SER A 121 -9.90 20.89 3.06
CA SER A 121 -10.75 19.70 3.11
C SER A 121 -11.67 19.72 4.33
N HIS A 122 -11.13 19.99 5.52
CA HIS A 122 -11.89 20.08 6.77
C HIS A 122 -11.16 20.89 7.86
N GLY A 123 -11.87 21.23 8.94
CA GLY A 123 -11.43 22.19 9.96
C GLY A 123 -10.47 21.67 11.03
N HIS A 124 -9.76 20.56 10.84
CA HIS A 124 -8.72 20.13 11.78
C HIS A 124 -7.38 20.83 11.50
N GLY A 125 -6.62 21.12 12.57
CA GLY A 125 -5.41 21.95 12.52
C GLY A 125 -4.30 21.41 11.63
N ASP A 126 -4.25 20.09 11.46
CA ASP A 126 -3.38 19.36 10.55
C ASP A 126 -3.67 19.62 9.06
N HIS A 127 -4.79 20.26 8.72
CA HIS A 127 -5.17 20.58 7.34
C HIS A 127 -5.19 22.08 7.04
N TYR A 128 -5.53 22.95 8.00
CA TYR A 128 -5.56 24.40 7.77
C TYR A 128 -4.38 25.15 8.38
N GLY A 129 -3.52 24.49 9.16
CA GLY A 129 -2.59 25.15 10.08
C GLY A 129 -1.60 26.11 9.42
N GLY A 130 -1.19 25.84 8.18
CA GLY A 130 -0.35 26.74 7.38
C GLY A 130 -1.11 27.80 6.58
N ALA A 131 -2.43 27.69 6.44
CA ALA A 131 -3.21 28.50 5.50
C ALA A 131 -3.17 29.99 5.82
N LYS A 132 -3.16 30.36 7.11
CA LYS A 132 -3.02 31.76 7.53
C LYS A 132 -1.69 32.37 7.08
N TYR A 133 -0.60 31.61 7.24
CA TYR A 133 0.73 32.06 6.82
C TYR A 133 0.77 32.32 5.32
N ILE A 134 0.25 31.38 4.52
CA ILE A 134 0.19 31.53 3.06
C ILE A 134 -0.69 32.74 2.66
N GLN A 135 -1.82 32.95 3.34
CA GLN A 135 -2.68 34.11 3.11
C GLN A 135 -2.00 35.44 3.45
N ASP A 136 -1.35 35.55 4.62
CA ASP A 136 -0.72 36.79 5.08
C ASP A 136 0.56 37.12 4.30
N THR A 137 1.33 36.10 3.92
CA THR A 137 2.63 36.24 3.25
C THR A 137 2.50 36.41 1.74
N TYR A 138 1.66 35.60 1.09
CA TYR A 138 1.55 35.55 -0.38
C TYR A 138 0.23 36.10 -0.92
N GLY A 139 -0.73 36.43 -0.05
CA GLY A 139 -2.02 36.99 -0.46
C GLY A 139 -2.96 35.97 -1.09
N ALA A 140 -2.73 34.68 -0.87
CA ALA A 140 -3.59 33.61 -1.37
C ALA A 140 -5.00 33.72 -0.77
N LYS A 141 -6.00 33.36 -1.57
CA LYS A 141 -7.39 33.26 -1.10
C LYS A 141 -7.61 31.92 -0.39
N VAL A 142 -8.41 31.90 0.67
CA VAL A 142 -8.68 30.67 1.43
C VAL A 142 -10.16 30.30 1.36
N TYR A 143 -10.44 29.11 0.84
CA TYR A 143 -11.79 28.56 0.71
C TYR A 143 -11.95 27.31 1.58
N MET A 144 -13.08 27.19 2.27
CA MET A 144 -13.41 26.02 3.10
C MET A 144 -14.93 25.88 3.27
N ALA A 145 -15.44 24.80 3.86
CA ALA A 145 -16.84 24.72 4.24
C ALA A 145 -17.19 25.64 5.41
N GLN A 146 -18.37 26.28 5.38
CA GLN A 146 -18.81 27.14 6.48
C GLN A 146 -18.98 26.39 7.80
N ALA A 147 -19.39 25.12 7.76
CA ALA A 147 -19.68 24.32 8.93
C ALA A 147 -18.44 24.08 9.83
N ASP A 148 -17.24 24.20 9.27
CA ASP A 148 -15.98 23.98 9.98
C ASP A 148 -15.28 25.28 10.41
N GLU A 149 -15.85 26.45 10.12
CA GLU A 149 -15.22 27.73 10.48
C GLU A 149 -15.09 27.91 11.99
N GLU A 150 -16.10 27.48 12.76
CA GLU A 150 -16.03 27.52 14.22
C GLU A 150 -15.02 26.51 14.77
N LEU A 151 -14.85 25.35 14.12
CA LEU A 151 -13.90 24.32 14.53
C LEU A 151 -12.46 24.85 14.47
N MET A 152 -12.14 25.66 13.45
CA MET A 152 -10.81 26.24 13.34
C MET A 152 -10.49 27.22 14.46
N LYS A 153 -11.46 27.86 15.12
CA LYS A 153 -11.18 28.92 16.10
C LYS A 153 -10.54 28.40 17.37
N TRP A 154 -10.64 27.10 17.65
CA TRP A 154 -10.24 26.50 18.92
C TRP A 154 -9.37 25.27 18.69
N ASP A 155 -8.26 25.15 19.42
CA ASP A 155 -7.46 23.92 19.45
C ASP A 155 -8.15 22.84 20.30
N ARG A 156 -7.54 21.64 20.36
CA ARG A 156 -8.04 20.50 21.14
C ARG A 156 -8.15 20.79 22.65
N ASN A 157 -7.48 21.82 23.15
CA ASN A 157 -7.49 22.24 24.55
C ASN A 157 -8.45 23.43 24.79
N GLY A 158 -9.14 23.91 23.75
CA GLY A 158 -10.04 25.06 23.82
C GLY A 158 -9.33 26.42 23.77
N ASN A 159 -8.06 26.48 23.38
CA ASN A 159 -7.36 27.75 23.18
C ASN A 159 -7.66 28.34 21.80
N PRO A 160 -7.73 29.68 21.67
CA PRO A 160 -7.82 30.32 20.37
C PRO A 160 -6.65 29.95 19.46
N THR A 161 -6.93 29.58 18.22
CA THR A 161 -5.90 29.28 17.22
C THR A 161 -5.56 30.51 16.38
N GLN A 162 -4.46 30.42 15.63
CA GLN A 162 -4.26 31.25 14.46
C GLN A 162 -4.92 30.56 13.26
N HIS A 163 -5.93 31.20 12.67
CA HIS A 163 -6.66 30.67 11.51
C HIS A 163 -6.77 31.72 10.40
N PRO A 164 -6.92 31.32 9.13
CA PRO A 164 -7.09 32.24 8.02
C PRO A 164 -8.44 32.97 8.07
N ILE A 165 -8.55 34.05 7.30
CA ILE A 165 -9.83 34.66 6.93
C ILE A 165 -10.41 33.87 5.76
N ILE A 166 -11.66 33.44 5.85
CA ILE A 166 -12.31 32.69 4.78
C ILE A 166 -12.87 33.63 3.72
N ASP A 167 -12.31 33.55 2.51
CA ASP A 167 -12.69 34.40 1.39
C ASP A 167 -13.95 33.91 0.68
N LYS A 168 -14.20 32.59 0.69
CA LYS A 168 -15.41 31.98 0.10
C LYS A 168 -15.70 30.64 0.76
N TYR A 169 -16.97 30.37 1.03
CA TYR A 169 -17.38 29.06 1.49
C TYR A 169 -17.62 28.09 0.34
N LEU A 170 -17.01 26.90 0.44
CA LEU A 170 -17.27 25.75 -0.43
C LEU A 170 -18.64 25.14 -0.12
N LYS A 171 -19.28 24.62 -1.16
CA LYS A 171 -20.58 23.94 -1.09
C LYS A 171 -20.58 22.80 -2.09
N ASP A 172 -21.46 21.85 -1.83
CA ASP A 172 -21.73 20.72 -2.70
C ASP A 172 -22.03 21.16 -4.15
N GLY A 173 -21.38 20.51 -5.11
CA GLY A 173 -21.54 20.77 -6.55
C GLY A 173 -20.83 22.04 -7.05
N HIS A 174 -20.03 22.73 -6.22
CA HIS A 174 -19.21 23.84 -6.71
C HIS A 174 -18.18 23.36 -7.73
N LYS A 175 -18.04 24.12 -8.83
CA LYS A 175 -16.91 24.01 -9.76
C LYS A 175 -15.92 25.15 -9.50
N ILE A 176 -14.68 24.83 -9.14
CA ILE A 176 -13.67 25.82 -8.76
C ILE A 176 -12.54 25.84 -9.78
N SER A 177 -12.17 27.02 -10.28
CA SER A 177 -10.97 27.25 -11.11
C SER A 177 -10.43 28.65 -10.85
N LEU A 178 -9.13 28.90 -11.05
CA LEU A 178 -8.57 30.25 -10.87
C LEU A 178 -9.21 31.27 -11.83
N LYS A 179 -9.35 30.92 -13.12
CA LYS A 179 -9.97 31.75 -14.15
C LYS A 179 -11.42 32.15 -13.86
N GLY A 180 -12.23 31.20 -13.38
CA GLY A 180 -13.65 31.42 -13.09
C GLY A 180 -13.91 32.11 -11.76
N ASN A 181 -13.02 31.95 -10.77
CA ASN A 181 -13.26 32.37 -9.40
C ASN A 181 -12.51 33.64 -8.98
N LEU A 182 -11.39 33.98 -9.61
CA LEU A 182 -10.52 35.08 -9.17
C LEU A 182 -10.40 36.27 -10.13
N GLY A 183 -11.06 36.23 -11.30
CA GLY A 183 -11.22 37.36 -12.23
C GLY A 183 -10.02 38.31 -12.35
N GLN A 184 -9.17 38.10 -13.36
CA GLN A 184 -7.93 38.87 -13.62
C GLN A 184 -7.89 40.30 -13.03
N LYS A 185 -7.16 40.55 -11.94
CA LYS A 185 -6.56 41.88 -11.67
C LYS A 185 -5.23 41.85 -10.90
N LYS A 186 -4.24 42.44 -11.60
CA LYS A 186 -3.06 43.22 -11.20
C LYS A 186 -2.41 42.88 -9.85
N GLY A 187 -1.24 42.26 -9.99
CA GLY A 187 -0.35 41.87 -8.91
C GLY A 187 -0.01 42.96 -7.91
N PHE A 188 0.06 42.53 -6.65
CA PHE A 188 0.76 43.22 -5.59
C PHE A 188 2.20 42.74 -5.59
N THR A 189 3.12 43.67 -5.82
CA THR A 189 4.56 43.41 -5.77
C THR A 189 5.05 43.61 -4.34
N LYS A 190 5.56 42.54 -3.72
CA LYS A 190 6.64 42.67 -2.75
C LYS A 190 7.87 42.08 -3.44
N GLY A 191 8.77 42.96 -3.86
CA GLY A 191 9.90 42.59 -4.69
C GLY A 191 10.85 41.64 -3.97
N ASN A 192 11.05 40.46 -4.54
CA ASN A 192 12.31 39.75 -4.41
C ASN A 192 12.98 39.73 -5.79
N LYS A 193 14.15 40.35 -5.88
CA LYS A 193 14.94 40.47 -7.11
C LYS A 193 15.80 39.22 -7.27
N ASN A 194 15.18 38.07 -7.52
CA ASN A 194 15.87 36.91 -8.08
C ASN A 194 14.98 36.36 -9.20
N GLY A 195 15.21 36.84 -10.41
CA GLY A 195 14.46 36.39 -11.59
C GLY A 195 14.76 34.94 -11.91
N HIS A 196 13.89 34.04 -11.48
CA HIS A 196 13.66 32.75 -12.11
C HIS A 196 12.25 32.78 -12.68
N SER A 197 12.10 33.42 -13.85
CA SER A 197 10.90 33.23 -14.66
C SER A 197 10.97 31.82 -15.24
N ASN A 198 10.18 30.91 -14.66
CA ASN A 198 10.05 29.54 -15.15
C ASN A 198 9.65 29.52 -16.62
N GLY A 199 10.45 28.80 -17.42
CA GLY A 199 10.07 28.48 -18.78
C GLY A 199 8.75 27.70 -18.78
N ASN A 200 7.86 28.11 -19.69
CA ASN A 200 6.69 27.35 -20.14
C ASN A 200 5.35 27.46 -19.36
N GLN A 201 5.07 28.54 -18.61
CA GLN A 201 3.71 28.81 -18.09
C GLN A 201 2.60 28.88 -19.18
N GLY A 202 2.96 29.16 -20.45
CA GLY A 202 2.00 29.38 -21.54
C GLY A 202 1.29 28.14 -22.10
N ASN A 203 1.74 26.92 -21.78
CA ASN A 203 1.19 25.66 -22.31
C ASN A 203 0.35 24.86 -21.28
N ARG A 204 0.14 25.39 -20.07
CA ARG A 204 -0.57 24.67 -18.99
C ARG A 204 -2.09 24.73 -19.12
N ALA A 205 -2.77 23.68 -18.67
CA ALA A 205 -4.22 23.57 -18.73
C ALA A 205 -4.94 24.47 -17.71
N ASP A 206 -6.20 24.83 -18.04
CA ASP A 206 -7.15 25.33 -17.03
C ASP A 206 -7.63 24.12 -16.23
N VAL A 207 -7.45 24.14 -14.89
CA VAL A 207 -7.89 23.05 -14.01
C VAL A 207 -9.20 23.44 -13.33
N VAL A 208 -10.19 22.53 -13.35
CA VAL A 208 -11.49 22.70 -12.71
C VAL A 208 -11.68 21.58 -11.68
N PHE A 209 -11.90 21.97 -10.44
CA PHE A 209 -12.21 21.07 -9.33
C PHE A 209 -13.72 20.94 -9.19
N ASP A 210 -14.22 19.72 -9.24
CA ASP A 210 -15.60 19.38 -8.89
C ASP A 210 -15.66 19.09 -7.38
N ILE A 211 -16.25 20.01 -6.60
CA ILE A 211 -16.33 19.92 -5.14
C ILE A 211 -17.61 19.20 -4.73
N ILE A 212 -17.49 18.32 -3.74
CA ILE A 212 -18.59 17.55 -3.16
C ILE A 212 -18.50 17.58 -1.63
N ALA A 213 -19.63 17.83 -0.98
CA ALA A 213 -19.70 17.80 0.48
C ALA A 213 -19.79 16.36 0.98
N THR A 214 -18.92 16.01 1.92
CA THR A 214 -18.73 14.66 2.49
C THR A 214 -18.68 14.70 4.03
N PRO A 215 -19.71 15.28 4.69
CA PRO A 215 -19.73 15.41 6.14
C PRO A 215 -19.72 14.06 6.87
N GLY A 216 -19.29 14.06 8.14
CA GLY A 216 -19.30 12.90 9.03
C GLY A 216 -18.01 12.80 9.84
N HIS A 217 -16.87 13.07 9.20
CA HIS A 217 -15.59 13.22 9.90
C HIS A 217 -15.57 14.54 10.68
N THR A 218 -15.85 15.63 9.96
CA THR A 218 -16.32 16.91 10.50
C THR A 218 -17.67 17.27 9.84
N ALA A 219 -18.34 18.30 10.35
CA ALA A 219 -19.58 18.77 9.73
C ALA A 219 -19.33 19.46 8.37
N GLY A 220 -18.12 19.98 8.15
CA GLY A 220 -17.70 20.70 6.95
C GLY A 220 -16.73 19.94 6.05
N SER A 221 -16.55 18.63 6.22
CA SER A 221 -15.67 17.84 5.37
C SER A 221 -16.07 17.94 3.89
N MET A 222 -15.08 18.19 3.03
CA MET A 222 -15.21 18.39 1.59
C MET A 222 -14.22 17.49 0.85
N SER A 223 -14.69 16.92 -0.25
CA SER A 223 -13.89 16.12 -1.19
C SER A 223 -13.94 16.76 -2.58
N PHE A 224 -13.09 16.29 -3.51
CA PHE A 224 -13.13 16.76 -4.89
C PHE A 224 -12.77 15.70 -5.92
N ALA A 225 -13.12 15.97 -7.18
CA ALA A 225 -12.55 15.34 -8.38
C ALA A 225 -11.86 16.38 -9.25
N VAL A 226 -10.76 16.00 -9.91
CA VAL A 226 -9.99 16.86 -10.81
C VAL A 226 -9.35 16.04 -11.92
N PRO A 227 -9.35 16.52 -13.19
CA PRO A 227 -8.59 15.85 -14.25
C PRO A 227 -7.09 16.04 -14.03
N VAL A 228 -6.31 14.99 -14.31
CA VAL A 228 -4.85 14.99 -14.24
C VAL A 228 -4.24 14.25 -15.43
N THR A 229 -3.04 14.62 -15.84
CA THR A 229 -2.34 14.00 -16.97
C THR A 229 -1.07 13.29 -16.47
N ALA A 230 -0.95 12.00 -16.73
CA ALA A 230 0.23 11.21 -16.38
C ALA A 230 1.47 11.60 -17.22
N PHE A 231 2.65 11.17 -16.78
CA PHE A 231 3.91 11.49 -17.47
C PHE A 231 3.99 10.96 -18.91
N ASP A 232 3.36 9.82 -19.19
CA ASP A 232 3.24 9.26 -20.54
C ASP A 232 2.22 10.01 -21.43
N GLY A 233 1.39 10.88 -20.84
CA GLY A 233 0.38 11.68 -21.53
C GLY A 233 -1.03 11.08 -21.50
N SER A 234 -1.25 9.98 -20.79
CA SER A 234 -2.60 9.48 -20.51
C SER A 234 -3.35 10.42 -19.56
N GLU A 235 -4.67 10.49 -19.73
CA GLU A 235 -5.57 11.37 -18.96
C GLU A 235 -6.34 10.55 -17.94
N HIS A 236 -6.40 11.06 -16.72
CA HIS A 236 -6.99 10.41 -15.55
C HIS A 236 -7.88 11.37 -14.77
N VAL A 237 -8.66 10.84 -13.84
CA VAL A 237 -9.45 11.63 -12.90
C VAL A 237 -9.06 11.28 -11.47
N LEU A 238 -8.41 12.23 -10.81
CA LEU A 238 -8.01 12.14 -9.41
C LEU A 238 -9.14 12.59 -8.50
N VAL A 239 -9.42 11.78 -7.50
CA VAL A 239 -10.30 12.12 -6.38
C VAL A 239 -9.54 12.16 -5.06
N ASN A 240 -9.94 13.07 -4.19
CA ASN A 240 -9.45 13.13 -2.81
C ASN A 240 -10.62 12.96 -1.84
N TRP A 241 -10.49 12.00 -0.91
CA TRP A 241 -11.42 11.84 0.20
C TRP A 241 -10.98 12.73 1.38
N GLY A 242 -11.77 13.77 1.67
CA GLY A 242 -11.36 14.83 2.57
C GLY A 242 -11.55 14.60 4.08
N GLY A 243 -12.10 13.46 4.51
CA GLY A 243 -12.35 13.17 5.92
C GLY A 243 -11.93 11.77 6.31
N THR A 244 -10.66 11.55 6.61
CA THR A 244 -10.11 10.20 6.80
C THR A 244 -10.40 9.57 8.16
N GLY A 245 -10.66 10.40 9.18
CA GLY A 245 -10.83 9.88 10.53
C GLY A 245 -12.22 9.35 10.83
N MET A 246 -12.30 8.20 11.49
CA MET A 246 -13.58 7.59 11.81
C MET A 246 -14.41 8.45 12.78
N PRO A 247 -15.75 8.53 12.58
CA PRO A 247 -16.58 9.39 13.42
C PRO A 247 -16.68 8.91 14.87
N GLY A 248 -16.65 9.87 15.80
CA GLY A 248 -16.71 9.62 17.25
C GLY A 248 -18.12 9.53 17.85
N SER A 249 -19.17 9.39 17.02
CA SER A 249 -20.54 9.20 17.50
C SER A 249 -21.39 8.45 16.48
N LEU A 250 -22.44 7.77 16.95
CA LEU A 250 -23.36 7.02 16.10
C LEU A 250 -24.00 7.88 14.99
N GLU A 251 -24.44 9.10 15.33
CA GLU A 251 -25.05 10.03 14.36
C GLU A 251 -24.05 10.44 13.28
N ALA A 252 -22.81 10.72 13.68
CA ALA A 252 -21.74 11.08 12.75
C ALA A 252 -21.32 9.87 11.90
N SER A 253 -21.35 8.64 12.43
CA SER A 253 -21.11 7.41 11.66
C SER A 253 -22.15 7.18 10.58
N TYR A 254 -23.45 7.40 10.85
CA TYR A 254 -24.46 7.34 9.78
C TYR A 254 -24.25 8.41 8.72
N THR A 255 -23.95 9.65 9.14
CA THR A 255 -23.66 10.75 8.21
C THR A 255 -22.44 10.44 7.32
N TYR A 256 -21.38 9.90 7.91
CA TYR A 256 -20.17 9.50 7.20
C TYR A 256 -20.44 8.38 6.20
N ARG A 257 -21.18 7.34 6.60
CA ARG A 257 -21.57 6.24 5.70
C ARG A 257 -22.35 6.76 4.49
N ASP A 258 -23.32 7.64 4.72
CA ASP A 258 -24.11 8.23 3.63
C ASP A 258 -23.22 9.11 2.72
N SER A 259 -22.22 9.80 3.28
CA SER A 259 -21.19 10.53 2.51
C SER A 259 -20.29 9.60 1.69
N VAL A 260 -19.90 8.44 2.23
CA VAL A 260 -19.12 7.43 1.50
C VAL A 260 -19.92 6.91 0.30
N GLU A 261 -21.20 6.57 0.49
CA GLU A 261 -22.07 6.12 -0.62
C GLU A 261 -22.24 7.22 -1.68
N LYS A 262 -22.47 8.46 -1.25
CA LYS A 262 -22.60 9.61 -2.14
C LYS A 262 -21.31 9.85 -2.93
N PHE A 263 -20.16 9.75 -2.27
CA PHE A 263 -18.86 9.96 -2.91
C PHE A 263 -18.48 8.82 -3.84
N ALA A 264 -18.80 7.57 -3.50
CA ALA A 264 -18.63 6.42 -4.39
C ALA A 264 -19.38 6.61 -5.71
N ALA A 265 -20.65 7.01 -5.65
CA ALA A 265 -21.45 7.33 -6.83
C ALA A 265 -20.89 8.52 -7.63
N PHE A 266 -20.34 9.52 -6.94
CA PHE A 266 -19.65 10.63 -7.58
C PHE A 266 -18.36 10.19 -8.29
N CYS A 267 -17.57 9.30 -7.70
CA CYS A 267 -16.39 8.71 -8.33
C CYS A 267 -16.76 7.95 -9.60
N GLU A 268 -17.85 7.16 -9.59
CA GLU A 268 -18.37 6.48 -10.79
C GLU A 268 -18.80 7.48 -11.87
N GLU A 269 -19.59 8.51 -11.50
CA GLU A 269 -20.04 9.56 -12.43
C GLU A 269 -18.86 10.24 -13.13
N LYS A 270 -17.76 10.45 -12.41
CA LYS A 270 -16.56 11.11 -12.91
C LYS A 270 -15.62 10.18 -13.68
N GLY A 271 -15.79 8.87 -13.56
CA GLY A 271 -14.81 7.90 -14.06
C GLY A 271 -13.47 8.03 -13.32
N ALA A 272 -13.52 8.27 -12.01
CA ALA A 272 -12.32 8.42 -11.18
C ALA A 272 -11.55 7.11 -11.09
N ASP A 273 -10.26 7.16 -11.42
CA ASP A 273 -9.35 6.02 -11.47
C ASP A 273 -8.05 6.25 -10.66
N VAL A 274 -7.95 7.40 -10.02
CA VAL A 274 -6.88 7.78 -9.09
C VAL A 274 -7.53 8.24 -7.79
N GLU A 275 -7.14 7.65 -6.66
CA GLU A 275 -7.55 8.07 -5.32
C GLU A 275 -6.31 8.47 -4.53
N LEU A 276 -6.43 9.57 -3.79
CA LEU A 276 -5.36 10.08 -2.95
C LEU A 276 -5.89 10.64 -1.62
N SER A 277 -5.19 10.37 -0.54
CA SER A 277 -5.46 10.92 0.81
C SER A 277 -4.46 12.00 1.23
N MET A 278 -4.91 13.01 1.99
CA MET A 278 -4.00 14.00 2.61
C MET A 278 -3.28 13.46 3.84
N HIS A 279 -3.68 12.28 4.30
CA HIS A 279 -2.94 11.44 5.22
C HIS A 279 -2.33 10.27 4.44
N PRO A 280 -1.04 10.34 4.05
CA PRO A 280 -0.44 9.35 3.14
C PRO A 280 -0.38 7.93 3.68
N PHE A 281 -0.46 7.76 5.00
CA PHE A 281 -0.52 6.46 5.66
C PHE A 281 -1.87 5.74 5.44
N VAL A 282 -2.91 6.46 5.01
CA VAL A 282 -4.26 5.91 4.81
C VAL A 282 -4.36 5.18 3.47
N ASP A 283 -3.65 5.66 2.45
CA ASP A 283 -3.80 5.17 1.08
C ASP A 283 -2.48 4.67 0.49
N TYR A 284 -1.42 4.55 1.29
CA TYR A 284 -0.05 4.23 0.87
C TYR A 284 0.59 5.24 -0.08
N SER A 285 0.18 6.51 -0.04
CA SER A 285 0.77 7.54 -0.89
C SER A 285 2.28 7.69 -0.69
N THR A 286 2.84 7.46 0.50
CA THR A 286 4.30 7.46 0.72
C THR A 286 5.03 6.45 -0.16
N LEU A 287 4.52 5.22 -0.24
CA LEU A 287 5.07 4.15 -1.08
C LEU A 287 4.86 4.44 -2.57
N LYS A 288 3.65 4.89 -2.95
CA LYS A 288 3.36 5.27 -4.34
C LYS A 288 4.30 6.39 -4.81
N ILE A 289 4.54 7.39 -3.96
CA ILE A 289 5.46 8.51 -4.23
C ILE A 289 6.90 8.03 -4.39
N SER A 290 7.38 7.12 -3.53
CA SER A 290 8.74 6.58 -3.68
C SER A 290 8.91 5.83 -4.99
N GLN A 291 7.91 5.04 -5.40
CA GLN A 291 7.90 4.34 -6.69
C GLN A 291 7.87 5.29 -7.88
N ILE A 292 7.12 6.39 -7.82
CA ILE A 292 7.13 7.42 -8.88
C ILE A 292 8.54 8.00 -9.04
N ARG A 293 9.24 8.28 -7.93
CA ARG A 293 10.61 8.80 -7.97
C ARG A 293 11.60 7.79 -8.55
N GLU A 294 11.41 6.50 -8.26
CA GLU A 294 12.27 5.43 -8.75
C GLU A 294 12.07 5.17 -10.26
N TYR A 295 10.82 5.07 -10.71
CA TYR A 295 10.49 4.65 -12.07
C TYR A 295 10.21 5.81 -13.03
N GLY A 296 9.97 7.03 -12.51
CA GLY A 296 9.65 8.20 -13.32
C GLY A 296 8.30 8.13 -14.03
N GLN A 297 7.36 7.34 -13.52
CA GLN A 297 6.03 7.10 -14.10
C GLN A 297 4.93 7.33 -13.07
N SER A 298 3.76 7.84 -13.50
CA SER A 298 2.62 8.12 -12.62
C SER A 298 1.79 6.87 -12.28
N ASP A 299 2.05 5.73 -12.93
CA ASP A 299 1.29 4.48 -12.79
C ASP A 299 1.05 4.03 -11.34
N PRO A 300 1.98 4.21 -10.37
CA PRO A 300 1.73 3.85 -8.97
C PRO A 300 0.50 4.55 -8.35
N MET A 301 0.09 5.72 -8.89
CA MET A 301 -1.11 6.43 -8.44
C MET A 301 -2.40 5.95 -9.12
N VAL A 302 -2.29 5.29 -10.27
CA VAL A 302 -3.41 4.88 -11.11
C VAL A 302 -3.89 3.51 -10.65
N ARG A 303 -5.00 3.49 -9.91
CA ARG A 303 -5.59 2.28 -9.32
C ARG A 303 -6.73 1.69 -10.16
N GLY A 304 -7.15 2.39 -11.20
CA GLY A 304 -8.33 2.01 -11.99
C GLY A 304 -9.63 2.39 -11.28
N THR A 305 -10.73 2.44 -12.04
CA THR A 305 -12.07 2.76 -11.50
C THR A 305 -12.50 1.79 -10.42
N ASP A 306 -12.17 0.51 -10.59
CA ASP A 306 -12.54 -0.55 -9.64
C ASP A 306 -11.70 -0.43 -8.37
N GLY A 307 -10.42 -0.04 -8.48
CA GLY A 307 -9.59 0.30 -7.33
C GLY A 307 -10.19 1.45 -6.51
N VAL A 308 -10.65 2.53 -7.16
CA VAL A 308 -11.31 3.64 -6.44
C VAL A 308 -12.58 3.16 -5.73
N GLN A 309 -13.41 2.32 -6.37
CA GLN A 309 -14.59 1.74 -5.73
C GLN A 309 -14.27 0.78 -4.58
N PHE A 310 -13.17 0.05 -4.68
CA PHE A 310 -12.67 -0.79 -3.59
C PHE A 310 -12.36 0.04 -2.34
N PHE A 311 -11.67 1.17 -2.51
CA PHE A 311 -11.37 2.07 -1.40
C PHE A 311 -12.65 2.60 -0.73
N MET A 312 -13.66 2.97 -1.53
CA MET A 312 -14.94 3.43 -0.97
C MET A 312 -15.68 2.32 -0.22
N SER A 313 -15.61 1.09 -0.72
CA SER A 313 -16.20 -0.07 -0.05
C SER A 313 -15.51 -0.41 1.27
N ALA A 314 -14.18 -0.29 1.33
CA ALA A 314 -13.41 -0.45 2.55
C ALA A 314 -13.78 0.62 3.61
N LEU A 315 -13.86 1.90 3.20
CA LEU A 315 -14.34 2.97 4.09
C LEU A 315 -15.76 2.71 4.61
N LYS A 316 -16.65 2.20 3.76
CA LYS A 316 -18.03 1.86 4.12
C LYS A 316 -18.08 0.70 5.13
N ALA A 317 -17.24 -0.32 4.95
CA ALA A 317 -17.15 -1.43 5.87
C ALA A 317 -16.69 -0.95 7.25
N GLN A 318 -15.65 -0.12 7.31
CA GLN A 318 -15.12 0.41 8.56
C GLN A 318 -16.16 1.24 9.33
N VAL A 319 -16.87 2.14 8.65
CA VAL A 319 -17.91 2.93 9.34
C VAL A 319 -19.11 2.07 9.78
N ASN A 320 -19.43 0.98 9.08
CA ASN A 320 -20.46 0.04 9.51
C ASN A 320 -20.04 -0.75 10.76
N GLN A 321 -18.75 -1.06 10.93
CA GLN A 321 -18.23 -1.61 12.18
C GLN A 321 -18.41 -0.62 13.32
N ASN A 322 -18.08 0.66 13.12
CA ASN A 322 -18.32 1.71 14.13
C ASN A 322 -19.80 1.81 14.50
N ILE A 323 -20.71 1.78 13.51
CA ILE A 323 -22.15 1.79 13.76
C ILE A 323 -22.56 0.60 14.64
N THR A 324 -22.04 -0.60 14.34
CA THR A 324 -22.29 -1.81 15.13
C THR A 324 -21.80 -1.64 16.57
N LYS A 325 -20.57 -1.17 16.76
CA LYS A 325 -19.97 -0.95 18.08
C LYS A 325 -20.73 0.10 18.89
N PHE A 326 -21.05 1.25 18.31
CA PHE A 326 -21.88 2.27 18.95
C PHE A 326 -23.31 1.80 19.28
N THR A 327 -23.86 0.91 18.44
CA THR A 327 -25.19 0.33 18.70
C THR A 327 -25.16 -0.64 19.89
N ALA A 328 -24.06 -1.37 20.04
CA ALA A 328 -23.84 -2.28 21.16
C ALA A 328 -23.51 -1.52 22.46
N ASP A 329 -22.64 -0.51 22.38
CA ASP A 329 -22.28 0.38 23.49
C ASP A 329 -22.26 1.86 23.04
N PRO A 330 -23.25 2.67 23.45
CA PRO A 330 -23.30 4.09 23.14
C PRO A 330 -22.14 4.93 23.72
N ASN A 331 -21.39 4.40 24.70
CA ASN A 331 -20.22 5.06 25.27
C ASN A 331 -18.90 4.53 24.69
N TRP A 332 -18.96 3.63 23.71
CA TRP A 332 -17.80 3.14 23.00
C TRP A 332 -17.00 4.33 22.43
N ASP A 333 -15.71 4.36 22.74
CA ASP A 333 -14.82 5.38 22.20
C ASP A 333 -13.93 4.74 21.12
N PRO A 334 -14.16 5.04 19.83
CA PRO A 334 -13.29 4.56 18.75
C PRO A 334 -11.82 4.93 18.95
N ARG A 335 -11.56 6.00 19.72
CA ARG A 335 -10.19 6.45 20.02
C ARG A 335 -9.55 5.63 21.13
N ALA A 336 -10.32 5.11 22.08
CA ALA A 336 -9.78 4.31 23.17
C ALA A 336 -9.29 2.94 22.71
N GLU A 337 -10.04 2.26 21.81
CA GLU A 337 -9.59 0.98 21.21
C GLU A 337 -8.36 1.17 20.32
N THR A 338 -8.26 2.28 19.58
CA THR A 338 -7.05 2.58 18.78
C THR A 338 -5.84 2.95 19.65
N TYR A 339 -6.03 3.31 20.93
CA TYR A 339 -4.94 3.58 21.89
C TYR A 339 -4.48 2.33 22.64
N GLU A 340 -5.41 1.46 23.06
CA GLU A 340 -5.08 0.26 23.82
C GLU A 340 -4.58 -0.89 22.94
N THR A 341 -5.05 -0.99 21.68
CA THR A 341 -4.70 -2.09 20.77
C THR A 341 -3.57 -1.74 19.79
N PHE A 342 -3.38 -0.46 19.42
CA PHE A 342 -2.47 -0.06 18.34
C PHE A 342 -1.55 1.13 18.63
N GLY A 343 -1.60 1.75 19.82
CA GLY A 343 -0.76 2.90 20.14
C GLY A 343 -0.92 4.06 19.15
N TYR A 344 -2.10 4.70 19.16
CA TYR A 344 -2.47 5.89 18.37
C TYR A 344 -2.67 5.69 16.86
N GLY A 345 -3.93 5.88 16.42
CA GLY A 345 -4.23 6.54 15.14
C GLY A 345 -4.49 5.65 13.93
N ALA A 346 -4.86 4.38 14.13
CA ALA A 346 -5.24 3.52 13.02
C ALA A 346 -6.68 3.77 12.55
N ASP A 347 -6.89 4.90 11.86
CA ASP A 347 -7.78 4.89 10.68
C ASP A 347 -7.03 4.22 9.52
N ILE A 348 -6.47 3.03 9.78
CA ILE A 348 -5.77 2.25 8.77
C ILE A 348 -6.86 1.65 7.91
N LEU A 349 -7.06 2.26 6.73
CA LEU A 349 -7.55 1.57 5.57
C LEU A 349 -6.61 0.38 5.33
N PHE A 350 -6.94 -0.77 5.94
CA PHE A 350 -6.49 -2.08 5.50
C PHE A 350 -7.17 -2.35 4.17
N VAL A 351 -6.70 -1.66 3.13
CA VAL A 351 -6.92 -2.01 1.75
C VAL A 351 -5.70 -2.84 1.37
N PRO A 352 -5.73 -4.17 1.53
CA PRO A 352 -4.71 -5.01 0.92
C PRO A 352 -4.69 -4.70 -0.58
N ASN A 353 -3.50 -4.46 -1.12
CA ASN A 353 -3.27 -4.00 -2.50
C ASN A 353 -3.44 -5.14 -3.51
N ILE A 354 -4.42 -6.03 -3.29
CA ILE A 354 -4.62 -7.28 -4.04
C ILE A 354 -4.92 -7.06 -5.53
N ILE A 355 -5.23 -5.83 -5.98
CA ILE A 355 -6.03 -5.69 -7.20
C ILE A 355 -5.30 -5.09 -8.41
N TYR A 356 -4.18 -4.36 -8.29
CA TYR A 356 -3.64 -3.62 -9.46
C TYR A 356 -2.13 -3.61 -9.65
N THR A 357 -1.44 -4.72 -9.41
CA THR A 357 -0.26 -4.99 -10.26
C THR A 357 -0.75 -5.60 -11.58
N PRO A 358 -0.62 -4.91 -12.74
CA PRO A 358 -0.66 -5.62 -14.01
C PRO A 358 0.36 -6.77 -13.94
N PRO A 359 0.22 -7.83 -14.77
CA PRO A 359 1.23 -8.87 -14.84
C PRO A 359 2.53 -8.23 -15.33
N ILE A 360 3.34 -7.71 -14.42
CA ILE A 360 4.76 -7.66 -14.62
C ILE A 360 5.09 -9.13 -14.83
N THR A 361 5.51 -9.45 -16.04
CA THR A 361 5.98 -10.77 -16.41
C THR A 361 6.74 -11.36 -15.22
N ALA A 362 6.28 -12.50 -14.70
CA ALA A 362 6.82 -13.24 -13.55
C ALA A 362 8.24 -13.81 -13.82
N LEU A 363 9.07 -13.02 -14.47
CA LEU A 363 10.46 -13.23 -14.80
C LEU A 363 11.17 -11.92 -14.44
N ALA A 364 11.75 -11.92 -13.24
CA ALA A 364 12.74 -10.95 -12.74
C ALA A 364 12.24 -9.57 -12.29
N ILE A 365 11.53 -9.49 -11.16
CA ILE A 365 11.77 -8.38 -10.22
C ILE A 365 12.54 -8.97 -9.04
N PRO A 366 13.88 -8.86 -9.00
CA PRO A 366 14.61 -9.17 -7.77
C PRO A 366 14.22 -8.11 -6.74
N GLY A 367 13.40 -8.49 -5.75
CA GLY A 367 13.20 -7.66 -4.56
C GLY A 367 14.54 -7.47 -3.83
N ASP A 368 14.67 -6.36 -3.12
CA ASP A 368 15.82 -6.11 -2.25
C ASP A 368 15.84 -7.13 -1.11
N HIS A 369 17.04 -7.51 -0.66
CA HIS A 369 17.20 -8.36 0.52
C HIS A 369 16.63 -7.66 1.75
N VAL A 370 15.89 -8.42 2.56
CA VAL A 370 15.29 -7.93 3.80
C VAL A 370 16.07 -8.56 4.95
N GLU A 371 16.58 -7.73 5.86
CA GLU A 371 17.32 -8.21 7.03
C GLU A 371 16.50 -9.29 7.77
N PRO A 372 17.09 -10.45 8.08
CA PRO A 372 16.35 -11.56 8.68
C PRO A 372 15.88 -11.20 10.09
N LEU A 373 14.73 -11.74 10.52
CA LEU A 373 14.13 -11.37 11.79
C LEU A 373 13.33 -12.50 12.43
N GLU A 374 13.47 -12.67 13.75
CA GLU A 374 12.52 -13.45 14.55
C GLU A 374 11.24 -12.63 14.75
N ILE A 375 10.07 -13.17 14.39
CA ILE A 375 8.77 -12.46 14.44
C ILE A 375 7.83 -12.98 15.53
N PHE A 376 7.94 -14.27 15.85
CA PHE A 376 7.38 -14.92 17.04
C PHE A 376 8.47 -15.81 17.62
N LYS A 377 8.32 -16.29 18.86
CA LYS A 377 9.31 -17.21 19.44
C LYS A 377 9.50 -18.42 18.53
N ASN A 378 10.73 -18.63 18.08
CA ASN A 378 11.12 -19.70 17.17
C ASN A 378 10.46 -19.65 15.77
N VAL A 379 9.90 -18.50 15.36
CA VAL A 379 9.38 -18.27 14.01
C VAL A 379 10.12 -17.09 13.41
N TYR A 380 10.74 -17.31 12.26
CA TYR A 380 11.64 -16.34 11.63
C TYR A 380 11.21 -16.03 10.21
N TYR A 381 11.44 -14.79 9.79
CA TYR A 381 11.34 -14.35 8.41
C TYR A 381 12.73 -14.20 7.81
N ILE A 382 12.93 -14.75 6.61
CA ILE A 382 14.07 -14.46 5.75
C ILE A 382 13.57 -14.24 4.31
N GLY A 383 14.29 -13.47 3.50
CA GLY A 383 13.98 -13.31 2.09
C GLY A 383 14.08 -11.88 1.57
N LYS A 384 13.18 -11.52 0.65
CA LYS A 384 13.25 -10.29 -0.13
C LYS A 384 11.97 -9.46 -0.01
N THR A 385 11.99 -8.24 -0.52
CA THR A 385 10.81 -7.35 -0.53
C THR A 385 9.67 -7.88 -1.40
N PHE A 386 9.95 -8.79 -2.34
CA PHE A 386 8.96 -9.38 -3.23
C PHE A 386 8.39 -10.71 -2.73
N VAL A 387 9.26 -11.62 -2.26
CA VAL A 387 8.89 -12.93 -1.74
C VAL A 387 9.79 -13.27 -0.55
N GLY A 388 9.20 -13.81 0.50
CA GLY A 388 9.86 -14.27 1.70
C GLY A 388 9.54 -15.74 2.00
N CYS A 389 10.25 -16.30 2.98
CA CYS A 389 9.94 -17.62 3.52
C CYS A 389 9.97 -17.58 5.06
N LEU A 390 9.17 -18.44 5.68
CA LEU A 390 9.12 -18.58 7.13
C LEU A 390 9.93 -19.79 7.58
N LEU A 391 10.71 -19.62 8.66
CA LEU A 391 11.39 -20.71 9.36
C LEU A 391 10.67 -20.97 10.68
N PHE A 392 10.37 -22.23 10.98
CA PHE A 392 9.84 -22.67 12.26
C PHE A 392 10.86 -23.60 12.93
N LYS A 393 11.49 -23.12 14.00
CA LYS A 393 12.49 -23.88 14.74
C LYS A 393 11.81 -24.73 15.82
N THR A 394 12.19 -26.01 15.86
CA THR A 394 11.76 -26.96 16.89
C THR A 394 12.99 -27.62 17.53
N GLU A 395 12.79 -28.46 18.54
CA GLU A 395 13.88 -29.26 19.13
C GLU A 395 14.45 -30.31 18.16
N ASP A 396 13.64 -30.77 17.19
CA ASP A 396 14.01 -31.82 16.23
C ASP A 396 14.62 -31.25 14.93
N GLY A 397 14.58 -29.93 14.75
CA GLY A 397 15.09 -29.24 13.56
C GLY A 397 14.21 -28.08 13.12
N ILE A 398 14.51 -27.55 11.94
CA ILE A 398 13.86 -26.38 11.32
C ILE A 398 12.98 -26.84 10.17
N ILE A 399 11.76 -26.31 10.13
CA ILE A 399 10.80 -26.43 9.05
C ILE A 399 10.83 -25.11 8.26
N MET A 400 10.88 -25.17 6.93
CA MET A 400 10.76 -24.01 6.05
C MET A 400 9.40 -24.03 5.34
N TRP A 401 8.74 -22.88 5.31
CA TRP A 401 7.58 -22.62 4.44
C TRP A 401 8.04 -21.74 3.28
N ASP A 402 8.00 -22.32 2.08
CA ASP A 402 8.64 -21.83 0.84
C ASP A 402 10.17 -21.72 0.91
N ALA A 403 10.78 -21.52 -0.25
CA ALA A 403 12.22 -21.59 -0.48
C ALA A 403 12.74 -20.59 -1.53
N LEU A 404 12.05 -19.46 -1.73
CA LEU A 404 12.46 -18.35 -2.61
C LEU A 404 12.79 -18.78 -4.05
N PHE A 405 13.47 -17.92 -4.82
CA PHE A 405 14.00 -18.25 -6.15
C PHE A 405 15.29 -19.09 -6.09
N PRO A 406 15.70 -19.74 -7.20
CA PRO A 406 16.98 -20.45 -7.25
C PRO A 406 18.18 -19.50 -7.41
N GLU A 407 19.35 -19.91 -6.90
CA GLU A 407 20.63 -19.18 -7.02
C GLU A 407 20.90 -18.69 -8.44
N ASP A 408 20.74 -19.60 -9.40
CA ASP A 408 21.13 -19.37 -10.79
C ASP A 408 20.28 -18.31 -11.49
N VAL A 409 19.15 -17.88 -10.90
CA VAL A 409 18.24 -16.88 -11.48
C VAL A 409 18.36 -15.53 -10.80
N THR A 410 18.44 -15.48 -9.47
CA THR A 410 18.39 -14.23 -8.70
C THR A 410 19.45 -14.11 -7.60
N GLY A 411 20.27 -15.15 -7.40
CA GLY A 411 21.23 -15.23 -6.29
C GLY A 411 20.58 -15.46 -4.92
N ASP A 412 19.31 -15.89 -4.87
CA ASP A 412 18.53 -15.93 -3.62
C ASP A 412 19.03 -16.94 -2.58
N THR A 413 19.68 -18.02 -2.99
CA THR A 413 20.23 -18.99 -2.04
C THR A 413 21.50 -18.48 -1.37
N ALA A 414 22.19 -17.48 -1.93
CA ALA A 414 23.50 -17.03 -1.45
C ALA A 414 23.44 -16.39 -0.06
N PHE A 415 22.26 -15.96 0.39
CA PHE A 415 22.06 -15.39 1.72
C PHE A 415 21.34 -16.34 2.70
N PHE A 416 20.92 -17.56 2.32
CA PHE A 416 20.27 -18.45 3.29
C PHE A 416 21.17 -18.74 4.49
N GLU A 417 22.42 -19.11 4.23
CA GLU A 417 23.40 -19.37 5.29
C GLU A 417 23.73 -18.13 6.09
N GLU A 418 23.84 -16.96 5.43
CA GLU A 418 24.13 -15.68 6.09
C GLU A 418 23.00 -15.22 6.99
N ASP A 419 21.76 -15.31 6.50
CA ASP A 419 20.57 -14.91 7.25
C ASP A 419 20.34 -15.83 8.44
N MET A 420 20.43 -17.14 8.22
CA MET A 420 20.32 -18.11 9.30
C MET A 420 21.43 -17.91 10.33
N ALA A 421 22.68 -17.67 9.91
CA ALA A 421 23.78 -17.39 10.83
C ALA A 421 23.53 -16.10 11.65
N THR A 422 22.98 -15.06 11.03
CA THR A 422 22.58 -13.81 11.70
C THR A 422 21.53 -14.05 12.78
N LEU A 423 20.58 -14.97 12.53
CA LEU A 423 19.56 -15.40 13.48
C LEU A 423 20.07 -16.45 14.50
N GLY A 424 21.34 -16.85 14.43
CA GLY A 424 21.89 -17.90 15.29
C GLY A 424 21.29 -19.30 15.01
N LEU A 425 20.87 -19.54 13.77
CA LEU A 425 20.38 -20.81 13.25
C LEU A 425 21.45 -21.52 12.44
N ASP A 426 21.40 -22.85 12.41
CA ASP A 426 22.28 -23.68 11.57
C ASP A 426 21.48 -24.23 10.37
N PRO A 427 21.85 -23.94 9.12
CA PRO A 427 21.22 -24.52 7.94
C PRO A 427 21.20 -26.05 7.92
N ASN A 428 22.14 -26.73 8.59
CA ASN A 428 22.12 -28.19 8.73
C ASN A 428 20.91 -28.70 9.53
N ASP A 429 20.25 -27.82 10.29
CA ASP A 429 19.05 -28.17 11.03
C ASP A 429 17.77 -28.10 10.18
N ILE A 430 17.82 -27.63 8.92
CA ILE A 430 16.68 -27.69 8.01
C ILE A 430 16.35 -29.16 7.70
N LYS A 431 15.18 -29.62 8.15
CA LYS A 431 14.74 -31.02 7.96
C LYS A 431 13.57 -31.16 7.02
N LEU A 432 12.72 -30.14 6.93
CA LEU A 432 11.48 -30.20 6.15
C LEU A 432 11.24 -28.85 5.45
N ILE A 433 10.97 -28.91 4.15
CA ILE A 433 10.54 -27.77 3.34
C ILE A 433 9.13 -28.07 2.83
N MET A 434 8.18 -27.21 3.16
CA MET A 434 6.80 -27.28 2.69
C MET A 434 6.56 -26.10 1.75
N ILE A 435 6.03 -26.37 0.56
CA ILE A 435 5.87 -25.37 -0.50
C ILE A 435 4.38 -25.04 -0.66
N SER A 436 4.08 -23.75 -0.69
CA SER A 436 2.74 -23.19 -0.86
C SER A 436 2.15 -23.54 -2.22
N HIS A 437 2.89 -23.30 -3.31
CA HIS A 437 2.49 -23.62 -4.67
C HIS A 437 3.67 -23.73 -5.66
N GLY A 438 3.39 -24.26 -6.85
CA GLY A 438 4.39 -24.66 -7.85
C GLY A 438 5.03 -23.55 -8.68
N HIS A 439 4.98 -22.28 -8.27
CA HIS A 439 5.70 -21.20 -8.94
C HIS A 439 7.15 -21.07 -8.42
N GLY A 440 8.06 -20.66 -9.30
CA GLY A 440 9.50 -20.76 -9.05
C GLY A 440 10.07 -19.80 -8.02
N ASP A 441 9.33 -18.76 -7.68
CA ASP A 441 9.56 -17.87 -6.54
C ASP A 441 9.33 -18.53 -5.19
N HIS A 442 8.66 -19.68 -5.14
CA HIS A 442 8.31 -20.38 -3.90
C HIS A 442 9.10 -21.68 -3.72
N PHE A 443 9.40 -22.42 -4.80
CA PHE A 443 10.16 -23.68 -4.70
C PHE A 443 11.63 -23.57 -5.14
N GLY A 444 12.04 -22.43 -5.68
CA GLY A 444 13.29 -22.26 -6.41
C GLY A 444 14.54 -22.75 -5.67
N GLY A 445 14.68 -22.36 -4.40
CA GLY A 445 15.80 -22.80 -3.54
C GLY A 445 15.67 -24.23 -2.98
N ALA A 446 14.50 -24.87 -3.09
CA ALA A 446 14.25 -26.15 -2.41
C ALA A 446 15.18 -27.28 -2.87
N LYS A 447 15.53 -27.33 -4.16
CA LYS A 447 16.49 -28.33 -4.66
C LYS A 447 17.89 -28.14 -4.08
N TYR A 448 18.37 -26.89 -4.03
CA TYR A 448 19.66 -26.57 -3.44
C TYR A 448 19.72 -26.98 -1.97
N LEU A 449 18.69 -26.63 -1.21
CA LEU A 449 18.59 -26.96 0.21
C LEU A 449 18.48 -28.47 0.43
N GLN A 450 17.73 -29.19 -0.41
CA GLN A 450 17.65 -30.65 -0.36
C GLN A 450 18.99 -31.33 -0.68
N ASP A 451 19.67 -30.93 -1.75
CA ASP A 451 20.96 -31.53 -2.15
C ASP A 451 22.07 -31.23 -1.13
N THR A 452 22.03 -30.06 -0.48
CA THR A 452 23.07 -29.57 0.43
C THR A 452 22.85 -30.04 1.87
N TYR A 453 21.62 -29.94 2.39
CA TYR A 453 21.28 -30.19 3.79
C TYR A 453 20.45 -31.45 4.02
N GLY A 454 19.96 -32.10 2.96
CA GLY A 454 19.19 -33.34 3.05
C GLY A 454 17.76 -33.15 3.54
N ALA A 455 17.19 -31.96 3.38
CA ALA A 455 15.82 -31.65 3.79
C ALA A 455 14.80 -32.43 2.93
N GLU A 456 13.75 -32.93 3.58
CA GLU A 456 12.58 -33.49 2.89
C GLU A 456 11.73 -32.37 2.29
N VAL A 457 11.17 -32.59 1.10
CA VAL A 457 10.34 -31.59 0.41
C VAL A 457 8.91 -32.09 0.21
N MET A 458 7.95 -31.28 0.64
CA MET A 458 6.52 -31.51 0.49
C MET A 458 5.83 -30.38 -0.29
N ILE A 459 4.91 -30.76 -1.16
CA ILE A 459 4.05 -29.86 -1.96
C ILE A 459 2.73 -30.57 -2.24
N SER A 460 1.68 -29.87 -2.70
CA SER A 460 0.49 -30.54 -3.25
C SER A 460 0.85 -31.38 -4.50
N ALA A 461 0.15 -32.51 -4.67
CA ALA A 461 0.36 -33.40 -5.82
C ALA A 461 -0.04 -32.74 -7.14
N GLU A 462 -1.02 -31.84 -7.09
CA GLU A 462 -1.59 -31.10 -8.21
C GLU A 462 -0.56 -30.12 -8.81
N ASP A 463 0.34 -29.56 -7.99
CA ASP A 463 1.36 -28.60 -8.42
C ASP A 463 2.72 -29.22 -8.74
N LYS A 464 2.95 -30.50 -8.44
CA LYS A 464 4.19 -31.20 -8.78
C LYS A 464 4.54 -31.08 -10.28
N GLY A 465 3.52 -31.11 -11.15
CA GLY A 465 3.70 -30.98 -12.60
C GLY A 465 4.06 -29.57 -13.08
N MET A 466 3.88 -28.56 -12.23
CA MET A 466 4.18 -27.16 -12.55
C MET A 466 5.63 -26.77 -12.24
N MET A 467 6.35 -27.56 -11.43
CA MET A 467 7.71 -27.25 -11.01
C MET A 467 8.70 -27.37 -12.17
N SER A 468 8.83 -26.29 -12.93
CA SER A 468 9.74 -26.17 -14.07
C SER A 468 10.14 -24.71 -14.24
N MET A 469 11.41 -24.39 -13.98
CA MET A 469 11.91 -23.01 -14.06
C MET A 469 13.03 -22.87 -15.09
N PRO A 470 13.01 -21.82 -15.93
CA PRO A 470 14.14 -21.51 -16.80
C PRO A 470 15.31 -20.93 -15.99
N GLY A 471 16.54 -21.32 -16.31
CA GLY A 471 17.77 -20.78 -15.75
C GLY A 471 18.93 -20.78 -16.76
N PRO A 472 20.11 -20.26 -16.37
CA PRO A 472 21.32 -20.30 -17.18
C PRO A 472 21.65 -21.73 -17.65
N GLY A 473 21.52 -21.97 -18.96
CA GLY A 473 21.84 -23.27 -19.56
C GLY A 473 20.68 -24.26 -19.70
N GLY A 474 19.45 -23.90 -19.29
CA GLY A 474 18.27 -24.75 -19.50
C GLY A 474 17.24 -24.68 -18.37
N LEU A 475 16.39 -25.70 -18.27
CA LEU A 475 15.47 -25.81 -17.14
C LEU A 475 16.23 -26.24 -15.88
N ILE A 476 15.98 -25.55 -14.78
CA ILE A 476 16.42 -25.93 -13.44
C ILE A 476 15.59 -27.14 -12.99
N ALA A 477 16.26 -28.17 -12.49
CA ALA A 477 15.59 -29.38 -12.02
C ALA A 477 14.80 -29.08 -10.73
N PRO A 478 13.56 -29.58 -10.60
CA PRO A 478 12.84 -29.49 -9.34
C PRO A 478 13.46 -30.41 -8.26
N PRO A 479 13.19 -30.18 -6.96
CA PRO A 479 13.55 -31.12 -5.91
C PRO A 479 12.85 -32.47 -6.09
N VAL A 480 13.38 -33.50 -5.42
CA VAL A 480 12.65 -34.74 -5.19
C VAL A 480 11.54 -34.46 -4.18
N ILE A 481 10.31 -34.88 -4.50
CA ILE A 481 9.15 -34.71 -3.61
C ILE A 481 9.02 -35.95 -2.73
N ASP A 482 9.18 -35.76 -1.42
CA ASP A 482 9.20 -36.81 -0.40
C ASP A 482 7.81 -37.09 0.19
N GLY A 483 6.93 -36.10 0.15
CA GLY A 483 5.55 -36.21 0.63
C GLY A 483 4.61 -35.20 -0.04
N TYR A 484 3.31 -35.37 0.19
CA TYR A 484 2.29 -34.46 -0.34
C TYR A 484 1.48 -33.80 0.77
N LEU A 485 1.25 -32.49 0.60
CA LEU A 485 0.28 -31.74 1.38
C LEU A 485 -1.13 -32.02 0.82
N THR A 486 -2.12 -32.15 1.70
CA THR A 486 -3.50 -32.48 1.33
C THR A 486 -4.51 -31.64 2.08
N ASP A 487 -5.66 -31.40 1.45
CA ASP A 487 -6.79 -30.72 2.08
C ASP A 487 -7.24 -31.37 3.39
N GLY A 488 -7.45 -30.56 4.44
CA GLY A 488 -7.76 -31.02 5.80
C GLY A 488 -6.67 -31.88 6.45
N GLY A 489 -5.50 -32.01 5.80
CA GLY A 489 -4.37 -32.79 6.27
C GLY A 489 -3.60 -32.08 7.37
N VAL A 490 -2.77 -32.84 8.08
CA VAL A 490 -1.88 -32.31 9.10
C VAL A 490 -0.46 -32.79 8.89
N VAL A 491 0.51 -31.94 9.19
CA VAL A 491 1.92 -32.31 9.29
C VAL A 491 2.41 -31.93 10.67
N THR A 492 2.93 -32.90 11.42
CA THR A 492 3.51 -32.69 12.75
C THR A 492 5.00 -32.98 12.71
N PHE A 493 5.82 -32.02 13.13
CA PHE A 493 7.26 -32.14 13.22
C PHE A 493 7.76 -31.40 14.46
N GLY A 494 8.63 -32.02 15.27
CA GLY A 494 9.15 -31.39 16.49
C GLY A 494 8.08 -30.95 17.50
N GLY A 495 6.92 -31.60 17.50
CA GLY A 495 5.76 -31.22 18.31
C GLY A 495 4.90 -30.08 17.74
N LEU A 496 5.37 -29.37 16.71
CA LEU A 496 4.60 -28.34 16.01
C LEU A 496 3.69 -28.99 14.96
N THR A 497 2.40 -28.62 14.95
CA THR A 497 1.41 -29.20 14.01
C THR A 497 0.83 -28.12 13.12
N PHE A 498 0.96 -28.33 11.82
CA PHE A 498 0.37 -27.53 10.75
C PHE A 498 -0.92 -28.20 10.28
N GLU A 499 -1.99 -27.43 10.17
CA GLU A 499 -3.26 -27.86 9.56
C GLU A 499 -3.41 -27.21 8.20
N PHE A 500 -3.67 -28.02 7.16
CA PHE A 500 -3.68 -27.56 5.78
C PHE A 500 -5.09 -27.46 5.18
N ALA A 501 -5.24 -26.48 4.30
CA ALA A 501 -6.41 -26.29 3.45
C ALA A 501 -5.95 -26.21 1.99
N ALA A 502 -6.61 -26.96 1.10
CA ALA A 502 -6.40 -26.79 -0.32
C ALA A 502 -7.12 -25.51 -0.77
N THR A 503 -6.36 -24.58 -1.34
CA THR A 503 -6.83 -23.25 -1.74
C THR A 503 -6.58 -22.99 -3.23
N PRO A 504 -7.06 -23.86 -4.14
CA PRO A 504 -6.77 -23.76 -5.55
C PRO A 504 -7.37 -22.49 -6.18
N GLY A 505 -6.73 -22.01 -7.24
CA GLY A 505 -7.14 -20.78 -7.91
C GLY A 505 -5.92 -20.14 -8.51
N HIS A 506 -5.01 -19.65 -7.67
CA HIS A 506 -3.72 -19.09 -8.11
C HIS A 506 -2.92 -20.12 -8.92
N THR A 507 -2.77 -21.31 -8.34
CA THR A 507 -2.41 -22.54 -9.03
C THR A 507 -3.44 -23.63 -8.73
N PRO A 508 -3.46 -24.75 -9.48
CA PRO A 508 -4.32 -25.89 -9.17
C PRO A 508 -4.04 -26.55 -7.81
N GLY A 509 -2.81 -26.45 -7.29
CA GLY A 509 -2.36 -27.07 -6.06
C GLY A 509 -1.92 -26.11 -4.97
N SER A 510 -2.36 -24.84 -4.99
CA SER A 510 -2.04 -23.88 -3.93
C SER A 510 -2.54 -24.38 -2.57
N MET A 511 -1.67 -24.39 -1.57
CA MET A 511 -1.94 -24.83 -0.20
C MET A 511 -1.80 -23.70 0.80
N SER A 512 -2.76 -23.56 1.69
CA SER A 512 -2.74 -22.64 2.83
C SER A 512 -2.67 -23.43 4.14
N PHE A 513 -2.20 -22.81 5.22
CA PHE A 513 -2.08 -23.49 6.51
C PHE A 513 -2.45 -22.64 7.71
N VAL A 514 -2.73 -23.30 8.83
CA VAL A 514 -2.80 -22.74 10.19
C VAL A 514 -1.80 -23.44 11.10
N VAL A 515 -1.08 -22.69 11.92
CA VAL A 515 -0.11 -23.20 12.90
C VAL A 515 -0.17 -22.40 14.20
N PRO A 516 -0.01 -23.03 15.39
CA PRO A 516 0.14 -22.26 16.62
C PRO A 516 1.50 -21.53 16.65
N VAL A 517 1.50 -20.32 17.21
CA VAL A 517 2.70 -19.50 17.42
C VAL A 517 2.67 -18.85 18.80
N THR A 518 3.84 -18.62 19.38
CA THR A 518 3.96 -17.99 20.71
C THR A 518 4.62 -16.62 20.57
N ALA A 519 3.96 -15.57 21.04
CA ALA A 519 4.50 -14.21 21.02
C ALA A 519 5.67 -14.05 22.00
N PHE A 520 6.44 -12.97 21.83
CA PHE A 520 7.61 -12.69 22.67
C PHE A 520 7.27 -12.52 24.16
N ASP A 521 6.10 -12.00 24.49
CA ASP A 521 5.61 -11.89 25.88
C ASP A 521 5.14 -13.24 26.45
N GLY A 522 4.92 -14.25 25.60
CA GLY A 522 4.48 -15.59 25.97
C GLY A 522 2.99 -15.86 25.77
N SER A 523 2.21 -14.95 25.17
CA SER A 523 0.85 -15.27 24.73
C SER A 523 0.86 -16.27 23.56
N GLU A 524 -0.16 -17.12 23.51
CA GLU A 524 -0.33 -18.14 22.47
C GLU A 524 -1.34 -17.64 21.43
N HIS A 525 -0.99 -17.78 20.16
CA HIS A 525 -1.73 -17.30 19.00
C HIS A 525 -1.81 -18.36 17.90
N LYS A 526 -2.58 -18.09 16.84
CA LYS A 526 -2.63 -18.96 15.66
C LYS A 526 -2.41 -18.14 14.40
N LEU A 527 -1.37 -18.52 13.66
CA LEU A 527 -1.00 -17.92 12.39
C LEU A 527 -1.63 -18.69 11.25
N ALA A 528 -2.32 -17.97 10.36
CA ALA A 528 -2.71 -18.46 9.05
C ALA A 528 -1.83 -17.86 7.94
N ASN A 529 -1.48 -18.69 6.97
CA ASN A 529 -0.86 -18.22 5.73
C ASN A 529 -1.77 -18.50 4.53
N TRP A 530 -2.01 -17.48 3.71
CA TRP A 530 -2.68 -17.60 2.43
C TRP A 530 -1.68 -17.95 1.32
N GLY A 531 -1.80 -19.16 0.77
CA GLY A 531 -0.74 -19.76 -0.05
C GLY A 531 -0.69 -19.38 -1.52
N GLY A 532 -1.64 -18.62 -2.05
CA GLY A 532 -1.70 -18.29 -3.49
C GLY A 532 -2.15 -16.86 -3.75
N THR A 533 -1.22 -15.98 -4.12
CA THR A 533 -1.51 -14.55 -4.35
C THR A 533 -1.91 -14.27 -5.79
N ASN A 534 -3.00 -13.51 -6.03
CA ASN A 534 -3.63 -13.24 -7.34
C ASN A 534 -4.51 -14.36 -7.89
N TYR A 535 -5.65 -13.97 -8.48
CA TYR A 535 -6.57 -14.87 -9.18
C TYR A 535 -6.21 -15.04 -10.69
N PRO A 536 -6.62 -16.15 -11.34
CA PRO A 536 -6.49 -16.33 -12.78
C PRO A 536 -7.25 -15.30 -13.62
N LYS A 537 -6.90 -15.19 -14.90
CA LYS A 537 -7.53 -14.23 -15.82
C LYS A 537 -8.88 -14.68 -16.37
N ASP A 538 -9.19 -15.96 -16.31
CA ASP A 538 -10.47 -16.50 -16.79
C ASP A 538 -11.49 -16.61 -15.65
N ILE A 539 -12.78 -16.41 -15.98
CA ILE A 539 -13.88 -16.43 -15.00
C ILE A 539 -13.91 -17.73 -14.20
N ALA A 540 -13.66 -18.88 -14.82
CA ALA A 540 -13.71 -20.16 -14.12
C ALA A 540 -12.61 -20.25 -13.04
N GLY A 541 -11.40 -19.80 -13.36
CA GLY A 541 -10.31 -19.67 -12.40
C GLY A 541 -10.60 -18.65 -11.29
N MET A 542 -11.19 -17.49 -11.61
CA MET A 542 -11.59 -16.50 -10.60
C MET A 542 -12.66 -17.04 -9.65
N LEU A 543 -13.67 -17.74 -10.16
CA LEU A 543 -14.68 -18.41 -9.33
C LEU A 543 -14.07 -19.47 -8.43
N ASN A 544 -13.09 -20.23 -8.93
CA ASN A 544 -12.36 -21.21 -8.12
C ASN A 544 -11.57 -20.52 -6.99
N TYR A 545 -10.84 -19.46 -7.32
CA TYR A 545 -10.12 -18.65 -6.33
C TYR A 545 -11.06 -18.08 -5.26
N LYS A 546 -12.20 -17.53 -5.67
CA LYS A 546 -13.23 -17.01 -4.77
C LYS A 546 -13.74 -18.08 -3.80
N ASN A 547 -14.05 -19.28 -4.31
CA ASN A 547 -14.47 -20.40 -3.47
C ASN A 547 -13.40 -20.80 -2.46
N SER A 548 -12.12 -20.75 -2.85
CA SER A 548 -11.00 -21.01 -1.96
C SER A 548 -10.83 -19.94 -0.88
N VAL A 549 -11.06 -18.67 -1.21
CA VAL A 549 -11.08 -17.58 -0.22
C VAL A 549 -12.17 -17.84 0.81
N ALA A 550 -13.40 -18.12 0.36
CA ALA A 550 -14.52 -18.42 1.26
C ALA A 550 -14.24 -19.66 2.13
N TYR A 551 -13.74 -20.75 1.53
CA TYR A 551 -13.39 -21.97 2.24
C TYR A 551 -12.32 -21.74 3.31
N PHE A 552 -11.24 -21.02 2.97
CA PHE A 552 -10.18 -20.75 3.93
C PHE A 552 -10.62 -19.77 5.02
N SER A 553 -11.47 -18.80 4.69
CA SER A 553 -12.08 -17.90 5.67
C SER A 553 -12.88 -18.66 6.73
N ASP A 554 -13.69 -19.65 6.32
CA ASP A 554 -14.39 -20.55 7.24
C ASP A 554 -13.39 -21.42 8.04
N PHE A 555 -12.36 -21.94 7.37
CA PHE A 555 -11.33 -22.80 7.98
C PHE A 555 -10.59 -22.10 9.12
N ILE A 556 -10.22 -20.82 8.94
CA ILE A 556 -9.51 -20.03 9.96
C ILE A 556 -10.47 -19.51 11.06
N ALA A 557 -11.74 -19.25 10.72
CA ALA A 557 -12.77 -18.87 11.71
C ALA A 557 -13.00 -19.99 12.73
N GLU A 558 -13.15 -21.23 12.26
CA GLU A 558 -13.33 -22.41 13.12
C GLU A 558 -12.13 -22.66 14.05
N ARG A 559 -10.98 -22.08 13.71
CA ARG A 559 -9.72 -22.22 14.44
C ARG A 559 -9.41 -21.03 15.32
N ASN A 560 -10.20 -19.96 15.33
CA ASN A 560 -9.91 -18.73 16.10
C ASN A 560 -8.51 -18.18 15.75
N VAL A 561 -8.23 -18.04 14.46
CA VAL A 561 -6.98 -17.46 13.96
C VAL A 561 -6.99 -15.95 14.16
N ASP A 562 -5.92 -15.41 14.74
CA ASP A 562 -5.76 -14.00 15.08
C ASP A 562 -4.49 -13.35 14.52
N VAL A 563 -3.73 -14.12 13.74
CA VAL A 563 -2.55 -13.68 12.99
C VAL A 563 -2.71 -14.16 11.54
N GLU A 564 -2.61 -13.27 10.56
CA GLU A 564 -2.36 -13.65 9.16
C GLU A 564 -1.02 -13.11 8.67
N PHE A 565 -0.42 -13.91 7.80
CA PHE A 565 0.87 -13.67 7.18
C PHE A 565 0.84 -14.05 5.69
N SER A 566 1.41 -13.20 4.84
CA SER A 566 1.67 -13.53 3.44
C SER A 566 3.16 -13.65 3.13
N VAL A 567 3.52 -14.70 2.38
CA VAL A 567 4.89 -14.88 1.85
C VAL A 567 5.23 -13.85 0.77
N HIS A 568 4.23 -13.14 0.23
CA HIS A 568 4.43 -11.93 -0.56
C HIS A 568 4.20 -10.71 0.33
N PRO A 569 5.25 -10.02 0.81
CA PRO A 569 5.10 -8.98 1.83
C PRO A 569 4.26 -7.77 1.45
N PHE A 570 4.05 -7.55 0.14
CA PHE A 570 3.19 -6.48 -0.38
C PHE A 570 1.69 -6.78 -0.25
N VAL A 571 1.30 -8.02 0.05
CA VAL A 571 -0.11 -8.44 0.19
C VAL A 571 -0.67 -8.03 1.54
N ASP A 572 0.11 -8.23 2.59
CA ASP A 572 -0.34 -8.08 3.98
C ASP A 572 0.47 -7.03 4.77
N GLN A 573 1.36 -6.31 4.08
CA GLN A 573 2.30 -5.32 4.66
C GLN A 573 3.35 -5.93 5.59
N SER A 574 3.75 -7.19 5.39
CA SER A 574 4.77 -7.82 6.24
C SER A 574 6.05 -7.00 6.38
N LEU A 575 6.48 -6.21 5.38
CA LEU A 575 7.68 -5.34 5.54
C LEU A 575 7.50 -4.29 6.65
N LEU A 576 6.35 -3.64 6.71
CA LEU A 576 6.04 -2.67 7.77
C LEU A 576 5.89 -3.36 9.13
N LYS A 577 5.31 -4.57 9.15
CA LYS A 577 5.20 -5.38 10.36
C LYS A 577 6.59 -5.80 10.88
N LEU A 578 7.49 -6.21 9.99
CA LEU A 578 8.88 -6.55 10.30
C LEU A 578 9.64 -5.37 10.91
N ASP A 579 9.54 -4.18 10.29
CA ASP A 579 10.14 -2.96 10.86
C ASP A 579 9.60 -2.68 12.26
N LYS A 580 8.29 -2.88 12.46
CA LYS A 580 7.68 -2.69 13.78
C LYS A 580 8.17 -3.69 14.83
N VAL A 581 8.39 -4.95 14.45
CA VAL A 581 9.01 -5.94 15.34
C VAL A 581 10.44 -5.53 15.69
N ARG A 582 11.26 -5.06 14.72
CA ARG A 582 12.63 -4.58 14.99
C ARG A 582 12.64 -3.41 15.96
N GLU A 583 11.73 -2.47 15.79
CA GLU A 583 11.63 -1.29 16.64
C GLU A 583 11.19 -1.61 18.08
N THR A 584 10.23 -2.51 18.23
CA THR A 584 9.54 -2.73 19.52
C THR A 584 10.05 -3.94 20.28
N GLY A 585 10.66 -4.91 19.58
CA GLY A 585 10.92 -6.24 20.11
C GLY A 585 9.64 -7.01 20.47
N SER A 586 8.49 -6.63 19.90
CA SER A 586 7.18 -7.25 20.17
C SER A 586 6.60 -7.90 18.92
N SER A 587 5.87 -9.01 19.10
CA SER A 587 5.13 -9.69 18.03
C SER A 587 3.80 -9.00 17.67
N ASP A 588 3.38 -7.98 18.43
CA ASP A 588 2.06 -7.33 18.30
C ASP A 588 1.76 -6.81 16.89
N ALA A 589 2.79 -6.47 16.12
CA ALA A 589 2.63 -6.03 14.74
C ALA A 589 1.96 -7.07 13.83
N PHE A 590 2.05 -8.35 14.19
CA PHE A 590 1.43 -9.46 13.47
C PHE A 590 0.12 -9.94 14.14
N ILE A 591 -0.21 -9.46 15.35
CA ILE A 591 -1.36 -9.91 16.14
C ILE A 591 -2.43 -8.83 16.11
N TYR A 592 -3.47 -9.02 15.30
CA TYR A 592 -4.51 -8.01 15.11
C TYR A 592 -5.93 -8.52 15.38
N GLY A 593 -6.09 -9.81 15.70
CA GLY A 593 -7.34 -10.38 16.20
C GLY A 593 -8.20 -11.04 15.12
N GLU A 594 -9.08 -11.94 15.56
CA GLU A 594 -9.91 -12.78 14.68
C GLU A 594 -10.75 -11.97 13.69
N GLU A 595 -11.39 -10.87 14.15
CA GLU A 595 -12.22 -10.02 13.29
C GLU A 595 -11.42 -9.37 12.16
N SER A 596 -10.19 -8.95 12.45
CA SER A 596 -9.32 -8.29 11.47
C SER A 596 -8.71 -9.30 10.49
N VAL A 597 -8.45 -10.54 10.91
CA VAL A 597 -8.10 -11.64 10.00
C VAL A 597 -9.26 -11.95 9.06
N GLN A 598 -10.48 -12.05 9.58
CA GLN A 598 -11.68 -12.25 8.76
C GLN A 598 -11.88 -11.12 7.75
N PHE A 599 -11.68 -9.87 8.18
CA PHE A 599 -11.78 -8.71 7.30
C PHE A 599 -10.79 -8.76 6.13
N PHE A 600 -9.56 -9.26 6.35
CA PHE A 600 -8.60 -9.47 5.25
C PHE A 600 -9.14 -10.42 4.19
N PHE A 601 -9.77 -11.53 4.57
CA PHE A 601 -10.37 -12.47 3.63
C PHE A 601 -11.66 -11.96 2.99
N ASP A 602 -12.46 -11.15 3.70
CA ASP A 602 -13.59 -10.41 3.11
C ASP A 602 -13.11 -9.46 2.00
N CYS A 603 -11.97 -8.78 2.21
CA CYS A 603 -11.34 -7.95 1.19
C CYS A 603 -10.88 -8.75 -0.03
N LEU A 604 -10.25 -9.92 0.17
CA LEU A 604 -9.89 -10.85 -0.91
C LEU A 604 -11.12 -11.33 -1.70
N ASP A 605 -12.20 -11.69 -1.00
CA ASP A 605 -13.45 -12.18 -1.57
C ASP A 605 -14.15 -11.11 -2.42
N TYR A 606 -14.22 -9.89 -1.87
CA TYR A 606 -14.77 -8.74 -2.55
C TYR A 606 -13.95 -8.38 -3.81
N ALA A 607 -12.61 -8.37 -3.69
CA ALA A 607 -11.68 -8.08 -4.78
C ALA A 607 -11.93 -8.99 -6.00
N VAL A 608 -11.94 -10.31 -5.79
CA VAL A 608 -12.20 -11.26 -6.88
C VAL A 608 -13.63 -11.17 -7.40
N SER A 609 -14.61 -10.85 -6.54
CA SER A 609 -16.00 -10.62 -6.95
C SER A 609 -16.16 -9.44 -7.90
N GLN A 610 -15.50 -8.31 -7.65
CA GLN A 610 -15.51 -7.17 -8.56
C GLN A 610 -14.95 -7.57 -9.92
N LYS A 611 -13.83 -8.32 -9.93
CA LYS A 611 -13.23 -8.73 -11.18
C LYS A 611 -14.11 -9.67 -11.99
N ILE A 612 -14.81 -10.61 -11.35
CA ILE A 612 -15.78 -11.46 -12.04
C ILE A 612 -16.86 -10.61 -12.70
N ALA A 613 -17.40 -9.62 -11.98
CA ALA A 613 -18.44 -8.72 -12.49
C ALA A 613 -17.97 -7.82 -13.65
N GLU A 614 -16.68 -7.45 -13.71
CA GLU A 614 -16.11 -6.71 -14.83
C GLU A 614 -15.98 -7.55 -16.12
N VAL A 615 -15.78 -8.86 -15.98
CA VAL A 615 -15.53 -9.77 -17.12
C VAL A 615 -16.84 -10.38 -17.66
N GLU A 616 -17.89 -10.46 -16.84
CA GLU A 616 -19.26 -10.85 -17.24
C GLU A 616 -19.99 -9.75 -18.05
#